data_AF-A0A654B279-F1
#
_entry.id   AF-A0A654B279-F1
#
_cell.length_a   1.000
_cell.length_b   1.000
_cell.length_c   1.000
_cell.angle_alpha   90.00
_cell.angle_beta   90.00
_cell.angle_gamma   90.00
#
_symmetry.space_group_name_H-M   'P 1'
#
loop_
_entity.id
_entity.type
_entity.pdbx_description
1 polymer ?
#
loop_
_entity_poly.entity_id
_entity_poly.type
_entity_poly.pdbx_seq_one_letter_code
_entity_poly.pdbx_strand_id
1 'polypeptide(L)'
;MFNKAIVIGGSIAGKLAAKALSTSFKEVIIIEVDERWDGKALRKRVSQSNHPHVLLKGGENAIEELFPTITNELIEAGSIVNNFTRDIK
;
A
#
# COMPACT_ATOMS: atom_id res chain seq x y z
N MET A 1 -17.21 1.01 22.81
CA MET A 1 -16.78 1.07 21.40
C MET A 1 -15.44 1.81 21.37
N PHE A 2 -14.39 1.20 20.81
CA PHE A 2 -13.08 1.85 20.75
C PHE A 2 -13.15 3.00 19.72
N ASN A 3 -12.80 4.22 20.13
CA ASN A 3 -12.85 5.39 19.24
C ASN A 3 -11.54 5.60 18.46
N LYS A 4 -10.43 5.04 18.93
CA LYS A 4 -9.09 5.23 18.36
C LYS A 4 -8.42 3.89 18.09
N ALA A 5 -7.69 3.81 16.98
CA ALA A 5 -6.79 2.71 16.67
C ALA A 5 -5.37 3.25 16.44
N ILE A 6 -4.36 2.47 16.83
CA ILE A 6 -2.95 2.77 16.60
C ILE A 6 -2.39 1.71 15.67
N VAL A 7 -1.79 2.13 14.56
CA VAL A 7 -1.03 1.29 13.64
C VAL A 7 0.44 1.62 13.78
N ILE A 8 1.26 0.63 14.12
CA ILE A 8 2.71 0.80 14.25
C ILE A 8 3.34 0.36 12.91
N GLY A 9 3.92 1.33 12.20
CA GLY A 9 4.56 1.18 10.89
C GLY A 9 3.81 1.92 9.78
N GLY A 10 4.51 2.79 9.05
CA GLY A 10 4.01 3.59 7.92
C GLY A 10 4.30 2.98 6.55
N SER A 11 4.55 1.67 6.49
CA SER A 11 4.75 0.92 5.24
C SER A 11 3.44 0.77 4.45
N ILE A 12 3.50 0.14 3.27
CA ILE A 12 2.29 -0.17 2.47
C ILE A 12 1.26 -0.96 3.28
N ALA A 13 1.70 -2.00 4.03
CA ALA A 13 0.82 -2.80 4.86
C ALA A 13 0.16 -1.98 5.97
N GLY A 14 0.94 -1.12 6.64
CA GLY A 14 0.41 -0.23 7.68
C GLY A 14 -0.62 0.76 7.15
N LYS A 15 -0.39 1.35 5.98
CA LYS A 15 -1.34 2.25 5.33
C LYS A 15 -2.63 1.55 4.90
N LEU A 16 -2.54 0.35 4.32
CA LEU A 16 -3.71 -0.45 3.96
C LEU A 16 -4.51 -0.84 5.22
N ALA A 17 -3.84 -1.28 6.28
CA ALA A 17 -4.49 -1.58 7.56
C ALA A 17 -5.17 -0.35 8.16
N ALA A 18 -4.50 0.81 8.14
CA ALA A 18 -5.06 2.06 8.63
C ALA A 18 -6.32 2.48 7.85
N LYS A 19 -6.32 2.31 6.52
CA LYS A 19 -7.50 2.58 5.70
C LYS A 19 -8.65 1.64 6.03
N ALA A 20 -8.38 0.34 6.17
CA ALA A 20 -9.41 -0.63 6.58
C ALA A 20 -10.01 -0.25 7.95
N LEU A 21 -9.17 0.07 8.94
CA LEU A 21 -9.61 0.49 10.27
C LEU A 21 -10.40 1.82 10.26
N SER A 22 -10.10 2.72 9.33
CA SER A 22 -10.79 4.03 9.23
C SER A 22 -12.29 3.93 8.96
N THR A 23 -12.78 2.77 8.49
CA THR A 23 -14.21 2.50 8.31
C THR A 23 -14.95 2.27 9.63
N SER A 24 -14.24 1.88 10.68
CA SER A 24 -14.82 1.43 11.96
C SER A 24 -14.40 2.29 13.15
N PHE A 25 -13.26 2.99 13.04
CA PHE A 25 -12.71 3.84 14.10
C PHE A 25 -12.78 5.31 13.69
N LYS A 26 -13.05 6.19 14.67
CA LYS A 26 -13.13 7.64 14.41
C LYS A 26 -11.77 8.26 14.12
N GLU A 27 -10.70 7.70 14.69
CA GLU A 27 -9.34 8.18 14.51
C GLU A 27 -8.38 6.99 14.40
N VAL A 28 -7.52 7.01 13.40
CA VAL A 28 -6.46 6.02 13.20
C VAL A 28 -5.13 6.75 13.16
N ILE A 29 -4.24 6.43 14.11
CA ILE A 29 -2.93 7.04 14.24
C ILE A 29 -1.89 6.06 13.73
N ILE A 30 -1.09 6.48 12.74
CA ILE A 30 0.06 5.71 12.25
C ILE A 30 1.32 6.25 12.91
N ILE A 31 2.08 5.38 13.58
CA ILE A 31 3.38 5.71 14.16
C ILE A 31 4.46 5.11 13.26
N GLU A 32 5.40 5.93 12.81
CA GLU A 32 6.52 5.52 11.96
C GLU A 32 7.84 5.96 12.59
N VAL A 33 8.84 5.08 12.55
CA VAL A 33 10.19 5.32 13.09
C VAL A 33 11.09 5.99 12.04
N ASP A 34 10.81 5.78 10.76
CA ASP A 34 11.50 6.41 9.65
C ASP A 34 11.08 7.88 9.50
N GLU A 35 12.02 8.72 9.08
CA GLU A 35 11.68 10.07 8.65
C GLU A 35 10.71 10.06 7.46
N ARG A 36 10.02 11.19 7.26
CA ARG A 36 9.12 11.35 6.12
C ARG A 36 9.92 11.16 4.83
N TRP A 37 9.56 10.11 4.11
CA TRP A 37 10.12 9.82 2.80
C TRP A 37 9.28 10.49 1.70
N ASP A 38 9.93 11.29 0.87
CA ASP A 38 9.38 12.11 -0.21
C ASP A 38 9.29 11.41 -1.57
N GLY A 39 9.84 10.21 -1.71
CA GLY A 39 9.50 9.26 -2.78
C GLY A 39 10.65 8.80 -3.67
N LYS A 40 10.29 7.89 -4.59
CA LYS A 40 11.02 7.16 -5.66
C LYS A 40 12.37 6.48 -5.35
N ALA A 41 13.09 6.88 -4.30
CA ALA A 41 14.36 6.29 -3.91
C ALA A 41 14.20 4.96 -3.16
N LEU A 42 15.29 4.28 -2.86
CA LEU A 42 15.19 3.09 -2.00
C LEU A 42 14.94 3.50 -0.57
N ARG A 43 14.00 2.80 0.07
CA ARG A 43 13.62 3.12 1.43
C ARG A 43 14.58 2.42 2.40
N LYS A 44 15.12 3.18 3.34
CA LYS A 44 15.90 2.63 4.46
C LYS A 44 15.05 1.58 5.18
N ARG A 45 15.67 0.47 5.61
CA ARG A 45 15.02 -0.66 6.31
C ARG A 45 13.98 -1.44 5.49
N VAL A 46 13.87 -1.22 4.18
CA VAL A 46 13.03 -2.03 3.27
C VAL A 46 13.91 -2.62 2.16
N SER A 47 14.64 -3.69 2.47
CA SER A 47 15.54 -4.35 1.49
C SER A 47 14.81 -4.79 0.22
N GLN A 48 13.55 -5.18 0.36
CA GLN A 48 12.67 -5.60 -0.75
C GLN A 48 12.20 -4.44 -1.64
N SER A 49 12.52 -3.18 -1.32
CA SER A 49 12.11 -2.03 -2.16
C SER A 49 12.70 -2.04 -3.57
N ASN A 50 13.77 -2.82 -3.78
CA ASN A 50 14.37 -3.06 -5.09
C ASN A 50 13.66 -4.16 -5.90
N HIS A 51 12.74 -4.91 -5.30
CA HIS A 51 12.12 -6.07 -5.94
C HIS A 51 10.80 -5.69 -6.62
N PRO A 52 10.40 -6.41 -7.67
CA PRO A 52 9.06 -6.26 -8.23
C PRO A 52 7.99 -6.51 -7.18
N HIS A 53 7.09 -5.54 -7.01
CA HIS A 53 5.94 -5.64 -6.11
C HIS A 53 4.68 -5.98 -6.92
N VAL A 54 4.59 -7.22 -7.38
CA VAL A 54 3.44 -7.64 -8.20
C VAL A 54 2.22 -7.91 -7.33
N LEU A 55 1.08 -7.35 -7.72
CA LEU A 55 -0.20 -7.63 -7.08
C LEU A 55 -0.85 -8.84 -7.75
N LEU A 56 -1.24 -9.82 -6.93
CA LEU A 56 -2.18 -10.84 -7.36
C LEU A 56 -3.58 -10.21 -7.50
N LYS A 57 -4.41 -10.73 -8.41
CA LYS A 57 -5.70 -10.10 -8.74
C LYS A 57 -6.62 -9.85 -7.54
N GLY A 58 -6.62 -10.77 -6.57
CA GLY A 58 -7.38 -10.57 -5.33
C GLY A 58 -6.87 -9.41 -4.47
N GLY A 59 -5.55 -9.23 -4.39
CA GLY A 59 -4.92 -8.11 -3.69
C GLY A 59 -5.14 -6.78 -4.40
N GLU A 60 -5.04 -6.76 -5.74
CA GLU A 60 -5.39 -5.60 -6.56
C GLU A 60 -6.83 -5.14 -6.28
N ASN A 61 -7.81 -6.06 -6.38
CA ASN A 61 -9.22 -5.74 -6.12
C ASN A 61 -9.46 -5.23 -4.70
N ALA A 62 -8.83 -5.85 -3.69
CA ALA A 62 -8.98 -5.43 -2.29
C ALA A 62 -8.38 -4.03 -2.05
N ILE A 63 -7.27 -3.71 -2.71
CA ILE A 63 -6.64 -2.38 -2.61
C ILE A 63 -7.51 -1.33 -3.31
N GLU A 64 -8.10 -1.64 -4.48
CA GLU A 64 -9.03 -0.77 -5.20
C GLU A 64 -10.31 -0.48 -4.39
N GLU A 65 -10.83 -1.47 -3.65
CA GLU A 65 -11.97 -1.26 -2.75
C GLU A 65 -11.62 -0.31 -1.59
N LEU A 66 -10.41 -0.44 -1.03
CA LEU A 66 -9.95 0.45 0.03
C LEU A 66 -9.62 1.85 -0.50
N PHE A 67 -9.06 1.96 -1.69
CA PHE A 67 -8.64 3.20 -2.32
C PHE A 67 -9.16 3.22 -3.77
N PRO A 68 -10.38 3.73 -4.00
CA PRO A 68 -10.88 3.89 -5.36
C PRO A 68 -9.90 4.69 -6.21
N THR A 69 -9.74 4.29 -7.47
CA THR A 69 -8.82 4.85 -8.50
C THR A 69 -7.34 4.55 -8.33
N ILE A 70 -6.92 3.88 -7.25
CA ILE A 70 -5.50 3.60 -6.97
C ILE A 70 -4.81 2.82 -8.09
N THR A 71 -5.50 1.90 -8.77
CA THR A 71 -4.91 1.15 -9.89
C THR A 71 -4.54 2.07 -11.05
N ASN A 72 -5.40 3.03 -11.39
CA ASN A 72 -5.12 4.01 -12.43
C ASN A 72 -3.99 4.94 -12.01
N GLU A 73 -4.00 5.41 -10.76
CA GLU A 73 -2.93 6.26 -10.21
C GLU A 73 -1.57 5.55 -10.22
N LEU A 74 -1.53 4.25 -9.92
CA LEU A 74 -0.33 3.43 -10.00
C LEU A 74 0.19 3.31 -11.44
N ILE A 75 -0.71 3.14 -12.41
CA ILE A 75 -0.37 3.10 -13.85
C ILE A 75 0.19 4.47 -14.29
N GLU A 76 -0.47 5.57 -13.93
CA GLU A 76 -0.02 6.94 -14.21
C GLU A 76 1.35 7.24 -13.57
N ALA A 77 1.64 6.64 -12.40
CA ALA A 77 2.92 6.73 -11.72
C ALA A 77 4.02 5.83 -12.35
N GLY A 78 3.70 5.02 -13.36
CA GLY A 78 4.64 4.20 -14.12
C GLY A 78 4.56 2.69 -13.86
N SER A 79 3.54 2.20 -13.16
CA SER A 79 3.30 0.76 -13.02
C SER A 79 2.81 0.16 -14.33
N ILE A 80 3.10 -1.13 -14.55
CA ILE A 80 2.66 -1.87 -15.75
C ILE A 80 1.62 -2.93 -15.39
N VAL A 81 0.62 -3.09 -16.25
CA VAL A 81 -0.34 -4.20 -16.13
C VAL A 81 0.34 -5.47 -16.62
N ASN A 82 0.45 -6.47 -15.76
CA ASN A 82 1.05 -7.76 -16.08
C ASN A 82 -0.04 -8.83 -16.25
N ASN A 83 0.03 -9.58 -17.34
CA ASN A 83 -0.71 -10.80 -17.54
C ASN A 83 0.21 -12.02 -17.38
N PHE A 84 0.19 -12.63 -16.20
CA PHE A 84 1.04 -13.77 -15.88
C PHE A 84 0.90 -14.97 -16.82
N THR A 85 -0.25 -15.15 -17.51
CA THR A 85 -0.43 -16.28 -18.44
C THR A 85 0.07 -15.98 -19.85
N ARG A 86 0.36 -14.72 -20.16
CA ARG A 86 0.82 -14.26 -21.48
C ARG A 86 2.25 -13.73 -21.46
N ASP A 87 2.66 -13.11 -20.36
CA ASP A 87 3.90 -12.33 -20.27
C ASP A 87 5.08 -13.16 -19.74
N ILE A 88 4.82 -14.37 -19.22
CA ILE A 88 5.86 -15.35 -18.91
C ILE A 88 6.22 -16.10 -20.20
N LYS A 89 7.45 -15.92 -20.68
CA LYS A 89 8.05 -16.74 -21.75
C LYS A 89 8.63 -18.03 -21.20
#